data_AF-A0A7C9A1F8-F1
#
_entry.id   AF-A0A7C9A1F8-F1
#
_cell.length_a   1.000
_cell.length_b   1.000
_cell.length_c   1.000
_cell.angle_alpha   90.00
_cell.angle_beta   90.00
_cell.angle_gamma   90.00
#
_symmetry.space_group_name_H-M   'P 1'
#
loop_
_entity.id
_entity.type
_entity.pdbx_description
1 polymer ?
#
loop_
_entity_poly.entity_id
_entity_poly.type
_entity_poly.pdbx_seq_one_letter_code
_entity_poly.pdbx_strand_id
1 'polypeptide(L)'
;VDPGNIRCQRNLQAVSYALDPLFPNHILEPTCNTSIPPQWCRDGDYSLFFIWANNLKVQEALHIREGTKVHWARCNVTVAFTKNLLSSFDHHLNFTKESFHALIYSGDQDLVVPYVGTIAWIRKLNLSTIDRWRPWFVKRQVAGYTTKYSNGHYHLTFATVKGAGHTAPEFKPQECLFMR
;
A
#
# COMPACT_ATOMS: atom_id res chain seq x y z
N VAL A 1 -21.49 -10.85 8.91
CA VAL A 1 -22.53 -9.88 9.31
C VAL A 1 -23.81 -10.67 9.52
N ASP A 2 -24.51 -10.45 10.62
CA ASP A 2 -25.80 -11.10 10.89
C ASP A 2 -26.84 -10.67 9.83
N PRO A 3 -27.35 -11.60 9.00
CA PRO A 3 -28.35 -11.28 7.97
C PRO A 3 -29.70 -10.84 8.55
N GLY A 4 -29.99 -11.12 9.82
CA GLY A 4 -31.22 -10.70 10.49
C GLY A 4 -31.20 -9.24 10.98
N ASN A 5 -30.03 -8.59 10.99
CA ASN A 5 -29.89 -7.22 11.48
C ASN A 5 -30.14 -6.20 10.35
N ILE A 6 -31.41 -5.88 10.13
CA ILE A 6 -31.88 -4.94 9.10
C ILE A 6 -31.18 -3.57 9.20
N ARG A 7 -30.93 -3.06 10.42
CA ARG A 7 -30.25 -1.78 10.62
C ARG A 7 -28.80 -1.83 10.15
N CYS A 8 -28.08 -2.92 10.47
CA CYS A 8 -26.72 -3.14 10.01
C CYS A 8 -26.66 -3.23 8.48
N GLN A 9 -27.59 -3.97 7.86
CA GLN A 9 -27.67 -4.08 6.40
C GLN A 9 -27.89 -2.71 5.72
N ARG A 10 -28.82 -1.89 6.22
CA ARG A 10 -29.05 -0.55 5.68
C ARG A 10 -27.81 0.35 5.81
N ASN A 11 -27.13 0.29 6.95
CA ASN A 11 -25.89 1.04 7.15
C ASN A 11 -24.78 0.57 6.19
N LEU A 12 -24.64 -0.75 5.99
CA LEU A 12 -23.66 -1.32 5.06
C LEU A 12 -23.96 -0.93 3.61
N GLN A 13 -25.23 -0.93 3.20
CA GLN A 13 -25.64 -0.44 1.89
C GLN A 13 -25.30 1.02 1.70
N ALA A 14 -25.58 1.88 2.69
CA ALA A 14 -25.24 3.30 2.63
C ALA A 14 -23.73 3.53 2.52
N VAL A 15 -22.92 2.77 3.28
CA VAL A 15 -21.46 2.81 3.18
C VAL A 15 -21.00 2.34 1.81
N SER A 16 -21.50 1.21 1.31
CA SER A 16 -21.12 0.68 0.00
C SER A 16 -21.44 1.68 -1.11
N TYR A 17 -22.61 2.31 -1.07
CA TYR A 17 -22.99 3.34 -2.04
C TYR A 17 -22.07 4.57 -1.97
N ALA A 18 -21.66 4.99 -0.77
CA ALA A 18 -20.74 6.11 -0.60
C ALA A 18 -19.30 5.79 -1.05
N LEU A 19 -18.88 4.52 -0.97
CA LEU A 19 -17.54 4.06 -1.35
C LEU A 19 -17.42 3.63 -2.81
N ASP A 20 -18.52 3.27 -3.48
CA ASP A 20 -18.56 2.86 -4.89
C ASP A 20 -17.80 3.79 -5.86
N PRO A 21 -17.88 5.13 -5.75
CA PRO A 21 -17.16 6.01 -6.66
C PRO A 21 -15.66 6.16 -6.33
N LEU A 22 -15.20 5.66 -5.17
CA LEU A 22 -13.82 5.87 -4.73
C LEU A 22 -12.88 4.85 -5.35
N PHE A 23 -11.68 5.29 -5.72
CA PHE A 23 -10.59 4.39 -6.05
C PHE A 23 -9.97 3.82 -4.76
N PRO A 24 -10.10 2.51 -4.47
CA PRO A 24 -9.72 1.98 -3.15
C PRO A 24 -8.22 2.10 -2.85
N ASN A 25 -7.39 2.09 -3.90
CA ASN A 25 -5.95 2.25 -3.75
C ASN A 25 -5.57 3.70 -3.41
N HIS A 26 -6.42 4.69 -3.72
CA HIS A 26 -6.17 6.11 -3.40
C HIS A 26 -7.45 6.95 -3.51
N ILE A 27 -8.08 7.28 -2.39
CA ILE A 27 -9.43 7.88 -2.39
C ILE A 27 -9.55 9.29 -3.00
N LEU A 28 -8.42 10.00 -3.18
CA LEU A 28 -8.43 11.32 -3.82
C LEU A 28 -8.35 11.25 -5.34
N GLU A 29 -8.21 10.04 -5.92
CA GLU A 29 -8.24 9.84 -7.36
C GLU A 29 -9.58 9.18 -7.78
N PRO A 30 -10.11 9.56 -8.96
CA PRO A 30 -11.31 8.93 -9.48
C PRO A 30 -11.02 7.51 -9.98
N THR A 31 -12.05 6.67 -10.00
CA THR A 31 -11.98 5.40 -10.75
C THR A 31 -11.86 5.69 -12.25
N CYS A 32 -11.01 4.93 -12.94
CA CYS A 32 -10.94 5.01 -14.40
C CYS A 32 -12.24 4.48 -15.00
N ASN A 33 -12.98 5.35 -15.68
CA ASN A 33 -14.18 4.96 -16.44
C ASN A 33 -14.06 5.47 -17.90
N THR A 34 -14.99 5.07 -18.75
CA THR A 34 -15.01 5.45 -20.18
C THR A 34 -15.13 6.96 -20.42
N SER A 35 -15.53 7.73 -19.40
CA SER A 35 -15.71 9.19 -19.48
C SER A 35 -14.44 9.98 -19.11
N ILE A 36 -13.44 9.33 -18.51
CA ILE A 36 -12.16 9.96 -18.15
C ILE A 36 -11.12 9.57 -19.22
N PRO A 37 -10.51 10.54 -19.92
CA PRO A 37 -9.40 10.27 -20.81
C PRO A 37 -8.31 9.44 -20.11
N PRO A 38 -7.77 8.36 -20.74
CA PRO A 38 -6.78 7.49 -20.11
C PRO A 38 -5.56 8.22 -19.55
N GLN A 39 -5.17 9.33 -20.19
CA GLN A 39 -4.07 10.20 -19.76
C GLN A 39 -4.30 10.93 -18.42
N TRP A 40 -5.52 10.93 -17.89
CA TRP A 40 -5.88 11.59 -16.62
C TRP A 40 -6.26 10.60 -15.53
N CYS A 41 -6.01 9.31 -15.75
CA CYS A 41 -6.33 8.26 -14.81
C CYS A 41 -5.16 7.27 -14.70
N ARG A 42 -4.95 6.71 -13.50
CA ARG A 42 -3.76 5.89 -13.20
C ARG A 42 -3.68 4.60 -14.01
N ASP A 43 -4.81 4.05 -14.44
CA ASP A 43 -4.83 2.88 -15.32
C ASP A 43 -4.29 3.19 -16.74
N GLY A 44 -4.21 4.47 -17.13
CA GLY A 44 -3.54 4.89 -18.35
C GLY A 44 -2.04 4.62 -18.29
N ASP A 45 -1.37 4.99 -17.20
CA ASP A 45 0.07 4.76 -16.99
C ASP A 45 0.39 3.26 -17.04
N TYR A 46 -0.51 2.45 -16.49
CA TYR A 46 -0.44 1.01 -16.55
C TYR A 46 -0.51 0.44 -17.96
N SER A 47 -1.22 1.09 -18.86
CA SER A 47 -1.31 0.68 -20.27
C SER A 47 -0.02 1.01 -21.02
N LEU A 48 0.60 2.17 -20.74
CA LEU A 48 1.91 2.53 -21.30
C LEU A 48 2.99 1.54 -20.87
N PHE A 49 3.01 1.16 -19.59
CA PHE A 49 3.94 0.15 -19.09
C PHE A 49 3.74 -1.20 -19.80
N PHE A 50 2.49 -1.61 -20.05
CA PHE A 50 2.19 -2.85 -20.76
C PHE A 50 2.76 -2.83 -22.19
N ILE A 51 2.59 -1.73 -22.93
CA ILE A 51 3.14 -1.58 -24.28
C ILE A 51 4.67 -1.64 -24.24
N TRP A 52 5.29 -0.91 -23.30
CA TRP A 52 6.75 -0.90 -23.13
C TRP A 52 7.31 -2.29 -22.81
N ALA A 53 6.73 -3.00 -21.83
CA ALA A 53 7.22 -4.31 -21.39
C ALA A 53 7.02 -5.43 -22.43
N ASN A 54 6.08 -5.26 -23.36
CA ASN A 54 5.82 -6.20 -24.46
C ASN A 54 6.56 -5.85 -25.76
N ASN A 55 7.33 -4.77 -25.79
CA ASN A 55 8.15 -4.44 -26.94
C ASN A 55 9.36 -5.40 -27.04
N LEU A 56 9.54 -6.05 -28.19
CA LEU A 56 10.62 -7.03 -28.37
C LEU A 56 12.02 -6.44 -28.19
N LYS A 57 12.25 -5.17 -28.59
CA LYS A 57 13.55 -4.50 -28.38
C LYS A 57 13.79 -4.21 -26.90
N VAL A 58 12.73 -3.90 -26.15
CA VAL A 58 12.82 -3.73 -24.68
C VAL A 58 13.14 -5.07 -24.03
N GLN A 59 12.46 -6.15 -24.45
CA GLN A 59 12.73 -7.49 -23.94
C GLN A 59 14.16 -7.95 -24.23
N GLU A 60 14.66 -7.70 -25.44
CA GLU A 60 16.04 -7.96 -25.83
C GLU A 60 17.04 -7.16 -24.97
N ALA A 61 16.80 -5.86 -24.78
CA ALA A 61 17.64 -5.00 -23.94
C ALA A 61 17.63 -5.40 -22.45
N LEU A 62 16.53 -6.00 -21.97
CA LEU A 62 16.42 -6.59 -20.63
C LEU A 62 16.90 -8.05 -20.57
N HIS A 63 17.45 -8.57 -21.67
CA HIS A 63 17.95 -9.95 -21.79
C HIS A 63 16.90 -11.03 -21.49
N ILE A 64 15.63 -10.77 -21.83
CA ILE A 64 14.57 -11.78 -21.78
C ILE A 64 14.79 -12.77 -22.92
N ARG A 65 14.83 -14.06 -22.60
CA ARG A 65 15.04 -15.12 -23.58
C ARG A 65 13.88 -15.18 -24.56
N GLU A 66 14.18 -15.06 -25.85
CA GLU A 66 13.20 -15.13 -26.93
C GLU A 66 12.35 -16.41 -26.82
N GLY A 67 11.04 -16.28 -27.06
CA GLY A 67 10.07 -17.38 -26.98
C GLY A 67 9.63 -17.79 -25.57
N THR A 68 10.27 -17.30 -24.49
CA THR A 68 9.88 -17.69 -23.11
C THR A 68 8.72 -16.88 -22.52
N LYS A 69 8.48 -15.68 -23.06
CA LYS A 69 7.40 -14.79 -22.65
C LYS A 69 6.74 -14.19 -23.88
N VAL A 70 5.54 -14.69 -24.17
CA VAL A 70 4.70 -14.17 -25.26
C VAL A 70 4.10 -12.82 -24.85
N HIS A 71 3.58 -12.74 -23.63
CA HIS A 71 3.05 -11.51 -23.06
C HIS A 71 3.51 -11.30 -21.62
N TRP A 72 3.94 -10.08 -21.32
CA TRP A 72 4.15 -9.60 -19.96
C TRP A 72 2.81 -9.18 -19.35
N ALA A 73 2.59 -9.57 -18.10
CA ALA A 73 1.42 -9.17 -17.30
C ALA A 73 1.89 -8.64 -15.94
N ARG A 74 1.29 -7.53 -15.48
CA ARG A 74 1.62 -6.90 -14.19
C ARG A 74 1.36 -7.82 -13.01
N CYS A 75 0.16 -8.38 -12.97
CA CYS A 75 -0.28 -9.31 -11.94
C CYS A 75 -0.79 -10.57 -12.63
N ASN A 76 -0.13 -11.70 -12.41
CA ASN A 76 -0.62 -12.97 -12.90
C ASN A 76 -1.61 -13.58 -11.90
N VAL A 77 -2.90 -13.31 -12.10
CA VAL A 77 -3.99 -13.79 -11.22
C VAL A 77 -4.32 -15.26 -11.41
N THR A 78 -3.75 -15.94 -12.40
CA THR A 78 -4.01 -17.37 -12.67
C THR A 78 -3.04 -18.29 -11.95
N VAL A 79 -1.99 -17.75 -11.30
CA VAL A 79 -1.07 -18.56 -10.50
C VAL A 79 -1.84 -19.17 -9.33
N ALA A 80 -1.96 -20.49 -9.34
CA ALA A 80 -2.52 -21.23 -8.22
C ALA A 80 -1.52 -21.22 -7.05
N PHE A 81 -1.94 -20.67 -5.92
CA PHE A 81 -1.20 -20.75 -4.66
C PHE A 81 -2.15 -20.98 -3.50
N THR A 82 -1.69 -21.73 -2.50
CA THR A 82 -2.46 -21.99 -1.28
C THR A 82 -2.15 -20.91 -0.25
N LYS A 83 -3.19 -20.20 0.22
CA LYS A 83 -3.09 -19.25 1.34
C LYS A 83 -3.09 -20.01 2.66
N ASN A 84 -1.93 -20.48 3.09
CA ASN A 84 -1.75 -21.24 4.35
C ASN A 84 -1.33 -20.37 5.55
N LEU A 85 -0.96 -19.11 5.31
CA LEU A 85 -0.61 -18.14 6.36
C LEU A 85 -1.67 -17.04 6.43
N LEU A 86 -2.37 -16.96 7.56
CA LEU A 86 -3.40 -15.95 7.80
C LEU A 86 -2.81 -14.62 8.29
N SER A 87 -1.61 -14.65 8.87
CA SER A 87 -0.92 -13.46 9.36
C SER A 87 0.59 -13.67 9.34
N SER A 88 1.33 -12.61 9.04
CA SER A 88 2.79 -12.56 9.22
C SER A 88 3.20 -12.13 10.63
N PHE A 89 2.24 -11.92 11.55
CA PHE A 89 2.50 -11.35 12.87
C PHE A 89 3.58 -12.11 13.65
N ASP A 90 3.50 -13.45 13.72
CA ASP A 90 4.46 -14.26 14.49
C ASP A 90 5.90 -14.13 13.96
N HIS A 91 6.07 -13.95 12.64
CA HIS A 91 7.37 -13.69 12.05
C HIS A 91 7.93 -12.33 12.49
N HIS A 92 7.11 -11.28 12.45
CA HIS A 92 7.52 -9.96 12.91
C HIS A 92 7.75 -9.90 14.42
N LEU A 93 6.95 -10.63 15.21
CA LEU A 93 7.15 -10.76 16.64
C LEU A 93 8.51 -11.40 16.94
N ASN A 94 8.90 -12.45 16.20
CA ASN A 94 10.22 -13.05 16.35
C ASN A 94 11.35 -12.08 15.99
N PHE A 95 11.19 -11.23 14.97
CA PHE A 95 12.19 -10.21 14.65
C PHE A 95 12.40 -9.19 15.78
N THR A 96 11.44 -9.00 16.69
CA THR A 96 11.63 -8.10 17.84
C THR A 96 12.64 -8.63 18.87
N LYS A 97 13.06 -9.91 18.77
CA LYS A 97 14.09 -10.52 19.61
C LYS A 97 15.50 -10.26 19.09
N GLU A 98 15.62 -9.76 17.87
CA GLU A 98 16.88 -9.52 17.16
C GLU A 98 17.24 -8.04 17.14
N SER A 99 18.49 -7.72 16.82
CA SER A 99 18.98 -6.34 16.71
C SER A 99 18.78 -5.78 15.30
N PHE A 100 17.56 -5.30 15.00
CA PHE A 100 17.20 -4.74 13.70
C PHE A 100 16.55 -3.36 13.79
N HIS A 101 16.69 -2.60 12.71
CA HIS A 101 15.95 -1.37 12.47
C HIS A 101 14.93 -1.65 11.36
N ALA A 102 13.64 -1.59 11.72
CA ALA A 102 12.54 -1.78 10.80
C ALA A 102 11.87 -0.44 10.49
N LEU A 103 11.46 -0.30 9.23
CA LEU A 103 10.57 0.76 8.78
C LEU A 103 9.28 0.11 8.28
N ILE A 104 8.16 0.48 8.89
CA ILE A 104 6.83 0.18 8.38
C ILE A 104 6.21 1.50 7.96
N TYR A 105 5.64 1.55 6.76
CA TYR A 105 4.97 2.75 6.29
C TYR A 105 3.63 2.44 5.63
N SER A 106 2.77 3.46 5.56
CA SER A 106 1.47 3.36 4.89
C SER A 106 1.11 4.69 4.24
N GLY A 107 0.53 4.64 3.04
CA GLY A 107 -0.19 5.79 2.51
C GLY A 107 -1.45 6.05 3.34
N ASP A 108 -1.71 7.30 3.71
CA ASP A 108 -2.85 7.61 4.57
C ASP A 108 -4.21 7.66 3.83
N GLN A 109 -4.20 7.49 2.50
CA GLN A 109 -5.38 7.44 1.63
C GLN A 109 -5.65 6.03 1.06
N ASP A 110 -4.98 5.00 1.56
CA ASP A 110 -5.22 3.60 1.17
C ASP A 110 -6.42 3.00 1.93
N LEU A 111 -7.42 2.50 1.20
CA LEU A 111 -8.54 1.76 1.78
C LEU A 111 -8.34 0.24 1.75
N VAL A 112 -7.40 -0.27 0.95
CA VAL A 112 -7.13 -1.71 0.85
C VAL A 112 -6.40 -2.20 2.12
N VAL A 113 -5.35 -1.47 2.54
CA VAL A 113 -4.64 -1.72 3.80
C VAL A 113 -4.48 -0.42 4.60
N PRO A 114 -5.56 0.04 5.27
CA PRO A 114 -5.56 1.32 5.96
C PRO A 114 -4.50 1.40 7.05
N TYR A 115 -3.83 2.56 7.16
CA TYR A 115 -2.77 2.78 8.16
C TYR A 115 -3.24 2.55 9.62
N VAL A 116 -4.53 2.76 9.90
CA VAL A 116 -5.12 2.49 11.22
C VAL A 116 -5.08 1.00 11.57
N GLY A 117 -5.21 0.12 10.57
CA GLY A 117 -5.00 -1.32 10.73
C GLY A 117 -3.55 -1.65 11.03
N THR A 118 -2.61 -1.00 10.34
CA THR A 118 -1.17 -1.11 10.61
C THR A 118 -0.83 -0.66 12.04
N ILE A 119 -1.37 0.47 12.52
CA ILE A 119 -1.20 0.92 13.91
C ILE A 119 -1.72 -0.13 14.90
N ALA A 120 -2.92 -0.67 14.65
CA ALA A 120 -3.50 -1.70 15.51
C ALA A 120 -2.63 -2.97 15.54
N TRP A 121 -2.04 -3.35 14.41
CA TRP A 121 -1.09 -4.46 14.31
C TRP A 121 0.22 -4.16 15.06
N ILE A 122 0.81 -2.97 14.92
CA ILE A 122 2.04 -2.58 15.63
C ILE A 122 1.84 -2.62 17.14
N ARG A 123 0.67 -2.16 17.63
CA ARG A 123 0.34 -2.21 19.07
C ARG A 123 0.41 -3.63 19.64
N LYS A 124 0.11 -4.66 18.85
CA LYS A 124 0.21 -6.06 19.30
C LYS A 124 1.64 -6.53 19.52
N LEU A 125 2.64 -5.88 18.92
CA LEU A 125 4.06 -6.19 19.16
C LEU A 125 4.54 -5.78 20.56
N ASN A 126 3.73 -4.98 21.28
CA ASN A 126 4.02 -4.55 22.66
C ASN A 126 5.39 -3.88 22.85
N LEU A 127 5.81 -3.06 21.88
CA LEU A 127 7.04 -2.27 21.94
C LEU A 127 6.81 -0.94 22.68
N SER A 128 7.83 -0.46 23.40
CA SER A 128 7.76 0.83 24.09
C SER A 128 7.85 1.97 23.09
N THR A 129 7.01 3.00 23.21
CA THR A 129 7.10 4.20 22.38
C THR A 129 8.25 5.07 22.86
N ILE A 130 9.25 5.30 22.00
CA ILE A 130 10.43 6.13 22.31
C ILE A 130 10.39 7.51 21.66
N ASP A 131 9.59 7.68 20.61
CA ASP A 131 9.30 8.98 19.98
C ASP A 131 7.82 9.00 19.61
N ARG A 132 7.07 9.95 20.17
CA ARG A 132 5.60 10.00 20.03
C ARG A 132 5.20 10.47 18.63
N TRP A 133 3.93 10.21 18.28
CA TRP A 133 3.33 10.63 17.02
C TRP A 133 3.57 12.12 16.74
N ARG A 134 4.36 12.40 15.70
CA ARG A 134 4.73 13.76 15.31
C ARG A 134 4.84 13.88 13.79
N PRO A 135 4.69 15.09 13.22
CA PRO A 135 4.87 15.28 11.80
C PRO A 135 6.34 15.06 11.39
N TRP A 136 6.53 14.61 10.15
CA TRP A 136 7.81 14.67 9.44
C TRP A 136 7.64 15.50 8.16
N PHE A 137 8.74 16.08 7.68
CA PHE A 137 8.69 17.15 6.69
C PHE A 137 9.60 16.88 5.51
N VAL A 138 9.12 17.26 4.32
CA VAL A 138 9.91 17.34 3.09
C VAL A 138 9.67 18.72 2.48
N LYS A 139 10.73 19.45 2.11
CA LYS A 139 10.65 20.82 1.59
C LYS A 139 9.74 21.75 2.42
N ARG A 140 9.84 21.66 3.75
CA ARG A 140 9.03 22.46 4.72
C ARG A 140 7.51 22.19 4.67
N GLN A 141 7.08 21.12 4.02
CA GLN A 141 5.69 20.66 4.02
C GLN A 141 5.57 19.38 4.84
N VAL A 142 4.43 19.19 5.51
CA VAL A 142 4.14 17.95 6.23
C VAL A 142 4.02 16.82 5.22
N ALA A 143 4.98 15.90 5.24
CA ALA A 143 5.02 14.73 4.38
C ALA A 143 4.26 13.54 5.00
N GLY A 144 3.98 13.60 6.30
CA GLY A 144 3.16 12.64 7.04
C GLY A 144 3.47 12.69 8.52
N TYR A 145 3.19 11.60 9.23
CA TYR A 145 3.44 11.47 10.66
C TYR A 145 4.25 10.22 10.98
N THR A 146 5.01 10.25 12.06
CA THR A 146 5.85 9.14 12.49
C THR A 146 5.78 8.90 13.99
N THR A 147 5.91 7.63 14.38
CA THR A 147 6.13 7.18 15.76
C THR A 147 7.29 6.20 15.75
N LYS A 148 8.16 6.26 16.77
CA LYS A 148 9.23 5.28 16.94
C LYS A 148 8.99 4.41 18.17
N TYR A 149 9.27 3.14 18.03
CA TYR A 149 9.14 2.12 19.05
C TYR A 149 10.46 1.39 19.27
N SER A 150 10.69 0.91 20.48
CA SER A 150 11.83 0.06 20.82
C SER A 150 11.54 -0.84 22.03
N ASN A 151 12.26 -1.96 22.11
CA ASN A 151 12.38 -2.78 23.32
C ASN A 151 13.86 -2.89 23.80
N GLY A 152 14.72 -1.98 23.36
CA GLY A 152 16.16 -1.97 23.66
C GLY A 152 17.02 -2.48 22.51
N HIS A 153 16.70 -3.65 21.94
CA HIS A 153 17.49 -4.26 20.86
C HIS A 153 16.87 -4.05 19.48
N TYR A 154 15.53 -4.05 19.40
CA TYR A 154 14.78 -3.81 18.17
C TYR A 154 14.28 -2.37 18.10
N HIS A 155 14.38 -1.76 16.92
CA HIS A 155 13.90 -0.40 16.66
C HIS A 155 12.91 -0.41 15.49
N LEU A 156 11.72 0.14 15.70
CA LEU A 156 10.70 0.24 14.66
C LEU A 156 10.29 1.69 14.48
N THR A 157 10.50 2.22 13.28
CA THR A 157 9.86 3.45 12.82
C THR A 157 8.58 3.11 12.09
N PHE A 158 7.47 3.69 12.53
CA PHE A 158 6.24 3.74 11.74
C PHE A 158 6.10 5.13 11.10
N ALA A 159 5.74 5.19 9.82
CA ALA A 159 5.50 6.44 9.12
C ALA A 159 4.23 6.38 8.25
N THR A 160 3.40 7.41 8.29
CA THR A 160 2.41 7.65 7.23
C THR A 160 2.99 8.55 6.17
N VAL A 161 2.50 8.41 4.93
CA VAL A 161 2.80 9.32 3.82
C VAL A 161 1.50 10.04 3.45
N LYS A 162 1.49 11.36 3.66
CA LYS A 162 0.32 12.21 3.55
C LYS A 162 -0.15 12.36 2.11
N GLY A 163 -1.40 11.99 1.84
CA GLY A 163 -1.99 12.03 0.51
C GLY A 163 -1.41 10.98 -0.42
N ALA A 164 -0.91 9.87 0.12
CA ALA A 164 -0.42 8.73 -0.67
C ALA A 164 -1.36 7.54 -0.51
N GLY A 165 -1.38 6.69 -1.54
CA GLY A 165 -2.26 5.52 -1.63
C GLY A 165 -1.53 4.24 -1.28
N HIS A 166 -2.06 3.12 -1.77
CA HIS A 166 -1.54 1.77 -1.52
C HIS A 166 -0.06 1.65 -1.93
N THR A 167 0.26 2.07 -3.15
CA THR A 167 1.62 2.19 -3.67
C THR A 167 2.18 3.59 -3.39
N ALA A 168 2.44 3.92 -2.12
CA ALA A 168 2.79 5.29 -1.71
C ALA A 168 3.85 6.02 -2.60
N PRO A 169 4.95 5.37 -3.06
CA PRO A 169 5.92 6.00 -3.96
C PRO A 169 5.36 6.44 -5.32
N GLU A 170 4.27 5.81 -5.78
CA GLU A 170 3.60 6.15 -7.04
C GLU A 170 2.79 7.45 -6.94
N PHE A 171 2.35 7.81 -5.72
CA PHE A 171 1.57 9.02 -5.44
C PHE A 171 2.43 10.16 -4.89
N LYS A 172 3.43 9.80 -4.08
CA LYS A 172 4.29 10.73 -3.33
C LYS A 172 5.77 10.30 -3.43
N PRO A 173 6.35 10.29 -4.65
CA PRO A 173 7.70 9.76 -4.88
C PRO A 173 8.76 10.54 -4.11
N GLN A 174 8.63 11.86 -4.05
CA GLN A 174 9.60 12.70 -3.37
C GLN A 174 9.57 12.46 -1.85
N GLU A 175 8.39 12.39 -1.27
CA GLU A 175 8.22 12.12 0.15
C GLU A 175 8.75 10.73 0.52
N CYS A 176 8.40 9.71 -0.28
CA CYS A 176 8.88 8.35 -0.05
C CYS A 176 10.40 8.23 -0.15
N LEU A 177 11.06 9.00 -1.04
CA LEU A 177 12.52 9.03 -1.15
C LEU A 177 13.21 9.57 0.12
N PHE A 178 12.58 10.50 0.83
CA PHE A 178 13.14 11.12 2.04
C PHE A 178 12.65 10.50 3.35
N MET A 179 11.78 9.49 3.29
CA MET A 179 11.22 8.81 4.46
C MET A 179 12.31 8.04 5.23
N ARG A 180 12.30 8.17 6.56
CA ARG A 180 13.29 7.57 7.49
C ARG A 180 12.67 7.25 8.84
#